data_AF-A0A2B7WIZ0-F1
#
_entry.id   AF-A0A2B7WIZ0-F1
#
_cell.length_a   1.000
_cell.length_b   1.000
_cell.length_c   1.000
_cell.angle_alpha   90.00
_cell.angle_beta   90.00
_cell.angle_gamma   90.00
#
_symmetry.space_group_name_H-M   'P 1'
#
loop_
_entity.id
_entity.type
_entity.pdbx_description
1 polymer ?
#
loop_
_entity_poly.entity_id
_entity_poly.type
_entity_poly.pdbx_seq_one_letter_code
_entity_poly.pdbx_strand_id
1 'polypeptide(L)'
;MPQMAILYLLAYLDRSNLGNAKLQGLVEEALNANDDHYGWAASIFYFGYIACAIPFTLYGKKFHPSRFMFVCVLGWGIAATGAAGAFNFGGLAAARFFIGLFEAGFAPSAVFYLTIWYPRSEIVFRTSLFVGMAALSAEENPKVALVGIFFLLAGVFPCIPLEVQWATDNCGAESKKPAAISFMVVCGHCWSILASKSFPDSEGPRFVRGYSIVLSFLCLSTVMTVVLHIRHRIVNAKRDKLYGKPNILDQVDTSELADEAPMFRYVI
;
A
#
# COMPACT_ATOMS: atom_id res chain seq x y z
N MET A 1 11.81 3.96 -14.33
CA MET A 1 11.51 2.58 -13.88
C MET A 1 12.58 2.06 -12.91
N PRO A 2 13.87 1.95 -13.26
CA PRO A 2 14.87 1.40 -12.34
C PRO A 2 15.06 2.25 -11.07
N GLN A 3 14.98 3.58 -11.19
CA GLN A 3 15.14 4.49 -10.05
C GLN A 3 14.01 4.34 -9.01
N MET A 4 12.77 4.17 -9.47
CA MET A 4 11.61 3.99 -8.57
C MET A 4 11.63 2.61 -7.90
N ALA A 5 12.07 1.58 -8.61
CA ALA A 5 12.24 0.24 -8.06
C ALA A 5 13.31 0.21 -6.96
N ILE A 6 14.44 0.89 -7.17
CA ILE A 6 15.51 1.00 -6.16
C ILE A 6 15.00 1.75 -4.92
N LEU A 7 14.32 2.88 -5.09
CA LEU A 7 13.76 3.64 -3.96
C LEU A 7 12.72 2.83 -3.18
N TYR A 8 11.90 2.03 -3.86
CA TYR A 8 10.93 1.17 -3.20
C TYR A 8 11.58 -0.01 -2.45
N LEU A 9 12.64 -0.59 -3.00
CA LEU A 9 13.46 -1.59 -2.31
C LEU A 9 14.07 -1.01 -1.04
N LEU A 10 14.61 0.21 -1.10
CA LEU A 10 15.13 0.91 0.08
C LEU A 10 14.03 1.21 1.11
N ALA A 11 12.82 1.57 0.67
CA ALA A 11 11.68 1.82 1.57
C ALA A 11 11.27 0.55 2.31
N TYR A 12 11.30 -0.59 1.61
CA TYR A 12 10.99 -1.87 2.24
C TYR A 12 12.10 -2.32 3.20
N LEU A 13 13.37 -2.07 2.85
CA LEU A 13 14.50 -2.30 3.74
C LEU A 13 14.38 -1.48 5.04
N ASP A 14 13.92 -0.24 4.95
CA ASP A 14 13.68 0.60 6.14
C ASP A 14 12.57 0.04 7.04
N ARG A 15 11.54 -0.57 6.47
CA ARG A 15 10.50 -1.26 7.24
C ARG A 15 11.03 -2.54 7.90
N SER A 16 11.87 -3.31 7.22
CA SER A 16 12.49 -4.52 7.80
C SER A 16 13.58 -4.19 8.82
N ASN A 17 14.21 -3.01 8.73
CA ASN A 17 15.24 -2.56 9.67
C ASN A 17 14.76 -2.56 11.13
N LEU A 18 13.48 -2.24 11.41
CA LEU A 18 12.97 -2.32 12.79
C LEU A 18 12.96 -3.77 13.31
N GLY A 19 12.55 -4.72 12.47
CA GLY A 19 12.50 -6.14 12.81
C GLY A 19 13.90 -6.69 13.04
N ASN A 20 14.84 -6.33 12.18
CA ASN A 20 16.25 -6.71 12.31
C ASN A 20 16.89 -6.08 13.56
N ALA A 21 16.56 -4.83 13.88
CA ALA A 21 17.05 -4.17 15.09
C ALA A 21 16.50 -4.85 16.37
N LYS A 22 15.27 -5.37 16.35
CA LYS A 22 14.75 -6.19 17.46
C LYS A 22 15.59 -7.46 17.66
N LEU A 23 15.95 -8.15 16.59
CA LEU A 23 16.81 -9.35 16.64
C LEU A 23 18.22 -9.04 17.14
N GLN A 24 18.71 -7.82 16.92
CA GLN A 24 20.04 -7.35 17.33
C GLN A 24 20.08 -6.76 18.76
N GLY A 25 19.00 -6.81 19.54
CA GLY A 25 19.00 -6.39 20.95
C GLY A 25 18.47 -4.98 21.25
N LEU A 26 17.86 -4.28 20.26
CA LEU A 26 17.29 -2.93 20.45
C LEU A 26 16.28 -2.85 21.62
N VAL A 27 15.56 -3.95 21.89
CA VAL A 27 14.57 -4.03 22.98
C VAL A 27 15.23 -3.94 24.36
N GLU A 28 16.42 -4.51 24.53
CA GLU A 28 17.16 -4.51 25.79
C GLU A 28 17.90 -3.18 26.01
N GLU A 29 18.56 -2.63 24.99
CA GLU A 29 19.40 -1.42 25.13
C GLU A 29 18.64 -0.09 25.07
N ALA A 30 17.65 0.05 24.18
CA ALA A 30 17.00 1.35 23.92
C ALA A 30 15.57 1.46 24.50
N LEU A 31 14.94 0.33 24.84
CA LEU A 31 13.52 0.23 25.19
C LEU A 31 13.24 -0.25 26.62
N ASN A 32 14.28 -0.40 27.46
CA ASN A 32 14.18 -0.90 28.84
C ASN A 32 13.42 -2.23 28.94
N ALA A 33 13.67 -3.16 28.01
CA ALA A 33 13.08 -4.50 27.99
C ALA A 33 11.54 -4.56 27.95
N ASN A 34 10.87 -3.50 27.47
CA ASN A 34 9.41 -3.48 27.37
C ASN A 34 8.94 -3.76 25.92
N ASP A 35 8.40 -4.96 25.69
CA ASP A 35 7.88 -5.38 24.38
C ASP A 35 6.69 -4.52 23.89
N ASP A 36 5.95 -3.88 24.80
CA ASP A 36 4.86 -2.98 24.42
C ASP A 36 5.35 -1.72 23.70
N HIS A 37 6.50 -1.19 24.13
CA HIS A 37 7.12 -0.03 23.49
C HIS A 37 7.54 -0.35 22.06
N TYR A 38 7.97 -1.58 21.78
CA TYR A 38 8.31 -2.00 20.42
C TYR A 38 7.08 -2.00 19.51
N GLY A 39 5.95 -2.54 20.00
CA GLY A 39 4.69 -2.51 19.27
C GLY A 39 4.19 -1.10 18.98
N TRP A 40 4.37 -0.17 19.93
CA TRP A 40 4.04 1.25 19.72
C TRP A 40 4.98 1.94 18.74
N ALA A 41 6.29 1.69 18.81
CA ALA A 41 7.26 2.24 17.86
C ALA A 41 6.98 1.79 16.41
N ALA A 42 6.55 0.54 16.22
CA ALA A 42 6.09 0.03 14.93
C ALA A 42 4.80 0.72 14.45
N SER A 43 3.87 1.00 15.37
CA SER A 43 2.57 1.59 15.06
C SER A 43 2.63 3.08 14.74
N ILE A 44 3.52 3.84 15.40
CA ILE A 44 3.68 5.30 15.23
C ILE A 44 4.03 5.68 13.79
N PHE A 45 4.80 4.82 13.11
CA PHE A 45 5.06 4.94 11.67
C PHE A 45 3.75 5.03 10.86
N TYR A 46 2.80 4.13 11.10
CA TYR A 46 1.52 4.10 10.37
C TYR A 46 0.63 5.30 10.68
N PHE A 47 0.69 5.84 11.90
CA PHE A 47 -0.04 7.07 12.24
C PHE A 47 0.46 8.27 11.42
N GLY A 48 1.78 8.44 11.29
CA GLY A 48 2.38 9.47 10.44
C GLY A 48 2.00 9.29 8.96
N TYR A 49 1.98 8.03 8.50
CA TYR A 49 1.57 7.69 7.15
C TYR A 49 0.09 8.05 6.88
N ILE A 50 -0.83 7.60 7.74
CA ILE A 50 -2.28 7.81 7.57
C ILE A 50 -2.63 9.30 7.54
N ALA A 51 -2.02 10.09 8.44
CA ALA A 51 -2.26 11.52 8.54
C ALA A 51 -1.92 12.27 7.23
N CYS A 52 -0.86 11.84 6.54
CA CYS A 52 -0.34 12.57 5.39
C CYS A 52 -0.55 11.91 4.03
N ALA A 53 -0.99 10.66 3.96
CA ALA A 53 -1.29 9.98 2.72
C ALA A 53 -2.31 10.73 1.85
N ILE A 54 -3.45 11.14 2.42
CA ILE A 54 -4.52 11.85 1.69
C ILE A 54 -4.11 13.28 1.27
N PRO A 55 -3.56 14.15 2.14
CA PRO A 55 -3.17 15.48 1.71
C PRO A 55 -2.03 15.41 0.69
N PHE A 56 -1.03 14.53 0.86
CA PHE A 56 0.13 14.49 -0.03
C PHE A 56 -0.22 14.03 -1.45
N THR A 57 -1.16 13.11 -1.61
CA THR A 57 -1.63 12.70 -2.94
C THR A 57 -2.48 13.76 -3.63
N LEU A 58 -3.24 14.55 -2.88
CA LEU A 58 -3.96 15.71 -3.41
C LEU A 58 -3.00 16.83 -3.80
N TYR A 59 -1.98 17.12 -2.98
CA TYR A 59 -0.94 18.11 -3.27
C TYR A 59 -0.03 17.67 -4.43
N GLY A 60 0.20 16.38 -4.60
CA GLY A 60 0.93 15.79 -5.73
C GLY A 60 0.30 16.08 -7.10
N LYS A 61 -0.98 16.48 -7.15
CA LYS A 61 -1.61 16.97 -8.39
C LYS A 61 -1.24 18.40 -8.75
N LYS A 62 -0.96 19.22 -7.74
CA LYS A 62 -0.73 20.67 -7.91
C LYS A 62 0.73 20.96 -8.30
N PHE A 63 1.66 20.09 -7.92
CA PHE A 63 3.08 20.21 -8.20
C PHE A 63 3.56 19.16 -9.19
N HIS A 64 4.64 19.44 -9.91
CA HIS A 64 5.26 18.46 -10.79
C HIS A 64 5.69 17.21 -9.99
N PRO A 65 5.13 16.01 -10.27
CA PRO A 65 5.25 14.83 -9.41
C PRO A 65 6.69 14.46 -9.06
N SER A 66 7.62 14.62 -10.01
CA SER A 66 9.05 14.32 -9.79
C SER A 66 9.71 15.22 -8.74
N ARG A 67 9.35 16.50 -8.65
CA ARG A 67 9.92 17.42 -7.64
C ARG A 67 9.36 17.12 -6.25
N PHE A 68 8.07 16.78 -6.18
CA PHE A 68 7.42 16.39 -4.94
C PHE A 68 8.04 15.10 -4.37
N MET A 69 8.19 14.07 -5.20
CA MET A 69 8.85 12.81 -4.80
C MET A 69 10.29 13.02 -4.30
N PHE A 70 11.05 13.92 -4.93
CA PHE A 70 12.42 14.23 -4.48
C PHE A 70 12.44 14.80 -3.06
N VAL A 71 11.56 15.74 -2.73
CA VAL A 71 11.47 16.33 -1.39
C VAL A 71 11.06 15.30 -0.35
N CYS A 72 10.09 14.43 -0.67
CA CYS A 72 9.66 13.35 0.22
C CYS A 72 10.80 12.36 0.49
N VAL A 73 11.51 11.91 -0.54
CA VAL A 73 12.63 10.96 -0.39
C VAL A 73 13.79 11.59 0.40
N LEU A 74 14.08 12.86 0.17
CA LEU A 74 15.12 13.57 0.92
C LEU A 74 14.76 13.75 2.40
N GLY A 75 13.50 14.12 2.69
CA GLY A 75 12.99 14.19 4.06
C GLY A 75 13.00 12.84 4.78
N TRP A 76 12.61 11.77 4.06
CA TRP A 76 12.70 10.40 4.56
C TRP A 76 14.15 9.99 4.86
N GLY A 77 15.10 10.24 3.96
CA GLY A 77 16.52 9.92 4.18
C GLY A 77 17.13 10.66 5.39
N ILE A 78 16.76 11.93 5.60
CA ILE A 78 17.19 12.70 6.78
C ILE A 78 16.59 12.11 8.07
N ALA A 79 15.29 11.79 8.06
CA ALA A 79 14.62 11.20 9.21
C ALA A 79 15.16 9.79 9.54
N ALA A 80 15.46 8.98 8.52
CA ALA A 80 16.09 7.67 8.67
C ALA A 80 17.50 7.79 9.27
N THR A 81 18.30 8.76 8.84
CA THR A 81 19.61 9.04 9.43
C THR A 81 19.47 9.49 10.90
N GLY A 82 18.46 10.30 11.21
CA GLY A 82 18.14 10.71 12.58
C GLY A 82 17.72 9.56 13.49
N ALA A 83 17.08 8.51 12.94
CA ALA A 83 16.71 7.32 13.70
C ALA A 83 17.93 6.54 14.23
N ALA A 84 19.06 6.58 13.52
CA ALA A 84 20.30 5.93 13.96
C ALA A 84 20.92 6.59 15.21
N GLY A 85 20.59 7.85 15.48
CA GLY A 85 21.07 8.58 16.66
C GLY A 85 20.13 8.55 17.87
N ALA A 86 19.02 7.80 17.80
CA ALA A 86 18.01 7.79 18.86
C ALA A 86 18.30 6.69 19.90
N PHE A 87 18.71 7.09 21.10
CA PHE A 87 19.00 6.19 22.23
C PHE A 87 17.86 6.09 23.26
N ASN A 88 16.69 6.69 22.95
CA ASN A 88 15.53 6.69 23.83
C ASN A 88 14.25 6.41 23.04
N PHE A 89 13.22 5.89 23.73
CA PHE A 89 11.93 5.59 23.11
C PHE A 89 11.32 6.82 22.42
N GLY A 90 11.40 8.00 23.04
CA GLY A 90 10.87 9.25 22.48
C GLY A 90 11.55 9.66 21.17
N GLY A 91 12.87 9.54 21.08
CA GLY A 91 13.63 9.84 19.87
C GLY A 91 13.35 8.83 18.75
N LEU A 92 13.26 7.54 19.09
CA LEU A 92 12.90 6.51 18.12
C LEU A 92 11.47 6.72 17.60
N ALA A 93 10.51 6.98 18.50
CA ALA A 93 9.13 7.28 18.16
C ALA A 93 9.01 8.51 17.25
N ALA A 94 9.70 9.61 17.58
CA ALA A 94 9.71 10.82 16.77
C ALA A 94 10.31 10.55 15.37
N ALA A 95 11.46 9.88 15.31
CA ALA A 95 12.08 9.52 14.04
C ALA A 95 11.16 8.65 13.18
N ARG A 96 10.47 7.66 13.78
CA ARG A 96 9.49 6.82 13.08
C ARG A 96 8.26 7.57 12.61
N PHE A 97 7.78 8.53 13.38
CA PHE A 97 6.70 9.40 12.93
C PHE A 97 7.10 10.21 11.69
N PHE A 98 8.28 10.82 11.69
CA PHE A 98 8.77 11.60 10.54
C PHE A 98 9.10 10.73 9.33
N ILE A 99 9.65 9.54 9.52
CA ILE A 99 9.83 8.55 8.45
C ILE A 99 8.48 8.22 7.81
N GLY A 100 7.46 7.87 8.62
CA GLY A 100 6.11 7.59 8.12
C GLY A 100 5.46 8.78 7.42
N LEU A 101 5.66 9.99 7.96
CA LEU A 101 5.19 11.25 7.37
C LEU A 101 5.72 11.47 5.95
N PHE A 102 7.03 11.34 5.76
CA PHE A 102 7.67 11.56 4.46
C PHE A 102 7.45 10.41 3.49
N GLU A 103 7.39 9.17 3.98
CA GLU A 103 7.12 7.98 3.15
C GLU A 103 5.68 7.96 2.62
N ALA A 104 4.71 8.56 3.34
CA ALA A 104 3.31 8.67 2.91
C ALA A 104 3.13 9.30 1.53
N GLY A 105 4.03 10.22 1.17
CA GLY A 105 4.00 10.91 -0.12
C GLY A 105 4.66 10.12 -1.25
N PHE A 106 5.52 9.14 -0.94
CA PHE A 106 6.32 8.44 -1.94
C PHE A 106 5.54 7.33 -2.64
N ALA A 107 5.01 6.34 -1.92
CA ALA A 107 4.40 5.16 -2.52
C ALA A 107 3.17 5.46 -3.42
N PRO A 108 2.15 6.23 -2.98
CA PRO A 108 1.00 6.51 -3.83
C PRO A 108 1.34 7.46 -4.99
N SER A 109 2.28 8.40 -4.79
CA SER A 109 2.75 9.28 -5.87
C SER A 109 3.55 8.52 -6.92
N ALA A 110 4.32 7.49 -6.52
CA ALA A 110 5.06 6.65 -7.46
C ALA A 110 4.12 5.83 -8.35
N VAL A 111 3.07 5.22 -7.77
CA VAL A 111 2.05 4.49 -8.55
C VAL A 111 1.30 5.44 -9.48
N PHE A 112 0.90 6.61 -9.00
CA PHE A 112 0.27 7.64 -9.83
C PHE A 112 1.21 8.14 -10.94
N TYR A 113 2.50 8.33 -10.65
CA TYR A 113 3.47 8.72 -11.66
C TYR A 113 3.59 7.67 -12.78
N LEU A 114 3.53 6.37 -12.43
CA LEU A 114 3.48 5.29 -13.43
C LEU A 114 2.21 5.34 -14.29
N THR A 115 1.07 5.77 -13.74
CA THR A 115 -0.18 5.92 -14.53
C THR A 115 -0.13 7.04 -15.57
N ILE A 116 0.70 8.07 -15.40
CA ILE A 116 0.84 9.16 -16.38
C ILE A 116 1.73 8.74 -17.56
N TRP A 117 2.76 7.94 -17.31
CA TRP A 117 3.81 7.65 -18.29
C TRP A 117 3.55 6.39 -19.14
N TYR A 118 2.64 5.50 -18.72
CA TYR A 118 2.46 4.19 -19.35
C TYR A 118 1.00 3.87 -19.73
N PRO A 119 0.78 3.17 -20.87
CA PRO A 119 -0.54 2.71 -21.28
C PRO A 119 -1.10 1.59 -20.37
N ARG A 120 -2.44 1.53 -20.27
CA ARG A 120 -3.19 0.66 -19.33
C ARG A 120 -2.89 -0.84 -19.45
N SER A 121 -2.40 -1.32 -20.60
CA SER A 121 -2.04 -2.73 -20.80
C SER A 121 -0.71 -3.14 -20.17
N GLU A 122 0.24 -2.20 -20.04
CA GLU A 122 1.57 -2.48 -19.49
C GLU A 122 1.69 -2.16 -18.01
N ILE A 123 0.77 -1.36 -17.48
CA ILE A 123 0.82 -0.87 -16.11
C ILE A 123 0.68 -2.01 -15.09
N VAL A 124 -0.11 -3.03 -15.39
CA VAL A 124 -0.34 -4.19 -14.51
C VAL A 124 0.96 -4.96 -14.28
N PHE A 125 1.65 -5.33 -15.37
CA PHE A 125 2.92 -6.04 -15.28
C PHE A 125 3.98 -5.21 -14.56
N ARG A 126 4.04 -3.90 -14.86
CA ARG A 126 5.06 -2.99 -14.31
C ARG A 126 4.82 -2.63 -12.85
N THR A 127 3.56 -2.50 -12.42
CA THR A 127 3.22 -2.26 -11.02
C THR A 127 3.35 -3.57 -10.21
N SER A 128 3.07 -4.72 -10.82
CA SER A 128 3.38 -6.03 -10.23
C SER A 128 4.88 -6.23 -10.04
N LEU A 129 5.71 -5.80 -10.99
CA LEU A 129 7.16 -5.78 -10.85
C LEU A 129 7.61 -4.79 -9.75
N PHE A 130 7.00 -3.60 -9.67
CA PHE A 130 7.27 -2.61 -8.62
C PHE A 130 7.04 -3.17 -7.22
N VAL A 131 5.91 -3.86 -7.01
CA VAL A 131 5.58 -4.47 -5.71
C VAL A 131 6.36 -5.77 -5.49
N GLY A 132 6.64 -6.55 -6.54
CA GLY A 132 7.42 -7.78 -6.48
C GLY A 132 8.88 -7.59 -6.06
N MET A 133 9.48 -6.42 -6.31
CA MET A 133 10.82 -6.10 -5.82
C MET A 133 10.94 -6.07 -4.29
N ALA A 134 9.83 -5.86 -3.56
CA ALA A 134 9.81 -5.95 -2.10
C ALA A 134 10.17 -7.36 -1.60
N ALA A 135 9.77 -8.41 -2.34
CA ALA A 135 10.02 -9.80 -1.98
C ALA A 135 11.51 -10.17 -2.02
N LEU A 136 12.35 -9.40 -2.72
CA LEU A 136 13.80 -9.65 -2.83
C LEU A 136 14.60 -9.15 -1.62
N SER A 137 14.01 -8.33 -0.75
CA SER A 137 14.69 -7.77 0.44
C SER A 137 14.64 -8.67 1.68
N ALA A 138 14.02 -9.83 1.59
CA ALA A 138 13.98 -10.81 2.67
C ALA A 138 15.25 -11.69 2.64
N GLU A 139 16.20 -11.42 3.53
CA GLU A 139 17.30 -12.34 3.82
C GLU A 139 16.98 -13.16 5.08
N GLU A 140 16.94 -14.49 4.91
CA GLU A 140 17.46 -15.55 5.81
C GLU A 140 17.12 -16.94 5.20
N ASN A 141 17.98 -17.98 5.31
CA ASN A 141 17.91 -19.29 4.60
C ASN A 141 17.89 -20.50 5.59
N PRO A 142 17.39 -21.75 5.27
CA PRO A 142 17.39 -22.37 3.94
C PRO A 142 16.22 -23.26 3.42
N LYS A 143 15.84 -22.94 2.18
CA LYS A 143 15.58 -23.80 0.99
C LYS A 143 14.21 -24.43 0.70
N VAL A 144 13.38 -24.88 1.64
CA VAL A 144 12.03 -25.43 1.28
C VAL A 144 10.88 -24.56 1.80
N ALA A 145 10.94 -24.13 3.06
CA ALA A 145 9.99 -23.15 3.59
C ALA A 145 10.11 -21.81 2.86
N LEU A 146 11.32 -21.41 2.45
CA LEU A 146 11.54 -20.21 1.65
C LEU A 146 11.04 -20.31 0.23
N VAL A 147 11.09 -21.49 -0.40
CA VAL A 147 10.50 -21.66 -1.72
C VAL A 147 8.97 -21.54 -1.61
N GLY A 148 8.37 -22.14 -0.58
CA GLY A 148 6.93 -22.00 -0.30
C GLY A 148 6.51 -20.56 0.02
N ILE A 149 7.26 -19.85 0.89
CA ILE A 149 7.02 -18.45 1.22
C ILE A 149 7.28 -17.57 -0.01
N PHE A 150 8.34 -17.81 -0.78
CA PHE A 150 8.64 -17.07 -2.00
C PHE A 150 7.52 -17.19 -3.02
N PHE A 151 6.99 -18.38 -3.28
CA PHE A 151 5.84 -18.54 -4.18
C PHE A 151 4.56 -17.92 -3.63
N LEU A 152 4.33 -18.00 -2.32
CA LEU A 152 3.18 -17.34 -1.67
C LEU A 152 3.29 -15.82 -1.77
N LEU A 153 4.45 -15.25 -1.48
CA LEU A 153 4.73 -13.82 -1.63
C LEU A 153 4.65 -13.38 -3.10
N ALA A 154 5.25 -14.15 -4.02
CA ALA A 154 5.20 -13.87 -5.45
C ALA A 154 3.76 -13.92 -6.02
N GLY A 155 2.85 -14.68 -5.41
CA GLY A 155 1.44 -14.70 -5.77
C GLY A 155 0.61 -13.60 -5.12
N VAL A 156 0.88 -13.27 -3.86
CA VAL A 156 0.11 -12.26 -3.10
C VAL A 156 0.51 -10.84 -3.44
N PHE A 157 1.80 -10.57 -3.67
CA PHE A 157 2.27 -9.21 -3.93
C PHE A 157 1.73 -8.59 -5.22
N PRO A 158 1.56 -9.31 -6.35
CA PRO A 158 0.88 -8.78 -7.53
C PRO A 158 -0.59 -8.42 -7.32
N CYS A 159 -1.27 -8.97 -6.30
CA CYS A 159 -2.67 -8.65 -6.04
C CYS A 159 -2.86 -7.20 -5.62
N ILE A 160 -1.97 -6.63 -4.79
CA ILE A 160 -2.05 -5.24 -4.33
C ILE A 160 -2.07 -4.23 -5.51
N PRO A 161 -1.11 -4.24 -6.45
CA PRO A 161 -1.13 -3.31 -7.57
C PRO A 161 -2.26 -3.60 -8.56
N LEU A 162 -2.70 -4.85 -8.68
CA LEU A 162 -3.89 -5.20 -9.46
C LEU A 162 -5.17 -4.58 -8.87
N GLU A 163 -5.33 -4.63 -7.55
CA GLU A 163 -6.46 -4.01 -6.84
C GLU A 163 -6.45 -2.49 -6.98
N VAL A 164 -5.28 -1.86 -6.82
CA VAL A 164 -5.12 -0.41 -7.02
C VAL A 164 -5.46 -0.03 -8.46
N GLN A 165 -4.95 -0.78 -9.45
CA GLN A 165 -5.24 -0.53 -10.85
C GLN A 165 -6.74 -0.69 -11.14
N TRP A 166 -7.35 -1.78 -10.69
CA TRP A 166 -8.79 -2.05 -10.83
C TRP A 166 -9.63 -0.92 -10.21
N ALA A 167 -9.25 -0.41 -9.05
CA ALA A 167 -9.93 0.70 -8.41
C ALA A 167 -9.83 2.00 -9.23
N THR A 168 -8.66 2.27 -9.81
CA THR A 168 -8.46 3.45 -10.66
C THR A 168 -9.18 3.35 -12.00
N ASP A 169 -9.27 2.15 -12.59
CA ASP A 169 -9.98 1.92 -13.84
C ASP A 169 -11.50 2.03 -13.67
N ASN A 170 -12.00 1.72 -12.47
CA ASN A 170 -13.40 1.91 -12.09
C ASN A 170 -13.76 3.35 -11.66
N CYS A 171 -12.79 4.26 -11.64
CA CYS A 171 -12.99 5.69 -11.44
C CYS A 171 -12.85 6.44 -12.77
N GLY A 172 -13.97 6.87 -13.37
CA GLY A 172 -14.02 7.61 -14.63
C GLY A 172 -13.47 9.03 -14.52
N ALA A 173 -13.66 9.71 -13.39
CA ALA A 173 -13.10 11.04 -13.16
C ALA A 173 -11.61 10.99 -12.78
N GLU A 174 -10.74 11.70 -13.51
CA GLU A 174 -9.32 11.84 -13.16
C GLU A 174 -9.10 12.49 -11.77
N SER A 175 -10.04 13.32 -11.33
CA SER A 175 -10.03 13.90 -9.99
C SER A 175 -10.22 12.83 -8.89
N LYS A 176 -11.01 11.79 -9.15
CA LYS A 176 -11.36 10.74 -8.18
C LYS A 176 -10.30 9.65 -8.04
N LYS A 177 -9.56 9.33 -9.12
CA LYS A 177 -8.57 8.23 -9.12
C LYS A 177 -7.57 8.33 -7.95
N PRO A 178 -6.89 9.47 -7.69
CA PRO A 178 -5.86 9.51 -6.65
C PRO A 178 -6.45 9.54 -5.24
N ALA A 179 -7.68 10.05 -5.08
CA ALA A 179 -8.40 9.98 -3.82
C ALA A 179 -8.75 8.51 -3.48
N ALA A 180 -9.18 7.72 -4.46
CA ALA A 180 -9.45 6.29 -4.29
C ALA A 180 -8.18 5.51 -3.90
N ILE A 181 -7.05 5.74 -4.60
CA ILE A 181 -5.75 5.11 -4.26
C ILE A 181 -5.37 5.43 -2.81
N SER A 182 -5.47 6.69 -2.41
CA SER A 182 -5.08 7.14 -1.06
C SER A 182 -5.93 6.50 0.02
N PHE A 183 -7.24 6.40 -0.22
CA PHE A 183 -8.16 5.77 0.69
C PHE A 183 -7.84 4.28 0.89
N MET A 184 -7.55 3.56 -0.20
CA MET A 184 -7.13 2.15 -0.13
C MET A 184 -5.84 1.97 0.69
N VAL A 185 -4.85 2.83 0.45
CA VAL A 185 -3.57 2.80 1.18
C VAL A 185 -3.78 3.09 2.67
N VAL A 186 -4.60 4.08 3.04
CA VAL A 186 -4.93 4.38 4.44
C VAL A 186 -5.59 3.19 5.13
N CYS A 187 -6.58 2.56 4.49
CA CYS A 187 -7.22 1.35 5.00
C CYS A 187 -6.22 0.21 5.21
N GLY A 188 -5.27 0.02 4.28
CA GLY A 188 -4.18 -0.95 4.40
C GLY A 188 -3.28 -0.70 5.60
N HIS A 189 -2.93 0.55 5.89
CA HIS A 189 -2.11 0.89 7.05
C HIS A 189 -2.86 0.78 8.38
N CYS A 190 -4.16 1.11 8.41
CA CYS A 190 -5.00 0.81 9.56
C CYS A 190 -5.01 -0.69 9.88
N TRP A 191 -5.03 -1.53 8.84
CA TRP A 191 -4.92 -2.98 8.99
C TRP A 191 -3.56 -3.41 9.56
N SER A 192 -2.46 -2.80 9.13
CA SER A 192 -1.13 -3.09 9.68
C SER A 192 -1.02 -2.80 11.18
N ILE A 193 -1.67 -1.73 11.66
CA ILE A 193 -1.75 -1.44 13.11
C ILE A 193 -2.54 -2.54 13.82
N LEU A 194 -3.72 -2.90 13.31
CA LEU A 194 -4.55 -3.96 13.91
C LEU A 194 -3.81 -5.30 13.95
N ALA A 195 -3.18 -5.69 12.84
CA ALA A 195 -2.42 -6.94 12.72
C ALA A 195 -1.29 -7.03 13.76
N SER A 196 -0.61 -5.92 14.07
CA SER A 196 0.45 -5.88 15.09
C SER A 196 -0.03 -6.24 16.51
N LYS A 197 -1.34 -6.17 16.76
CA LYS A 197 -1.96 -6.47 18.06
C LYS A 197 -2.92 -7.67 18.03
N SER A 198 -3.12 -8.29 16.86
CA SER A 198 -4.07 -9.39 16.69
C SER A 198 -3.63 -10.72 17.31
N PHE A 199 -2.32 -10.88 17.60
CA PHE A 199 -1.73 -12.12 18.14
C PHE A 199 -1.02 -11.86 19.47
N PRO A 200 -1.75 -11.74 20.59
CA PRO A 200 -1.13 -11.60 21.90
C PRO A 200 -0.47 -12.92 22.34
N ASP A 201 0.74 -12.83 22.90
CA ASP A 201 1.51 -14.01 23.37
C ASP A 201 0.79 -14.80 24.47
N SER A 202 -0.13 -14.16 25.19
CA SER A 202 -0.95 -14.77 26.24
C SER A 202 -1.94 -15.84 25.75
N GLU A 203 -2.24 -15.88 24.43
CA GLU A 203 -3.22 -16.80 23.84
C GLU A 203 -2.59 -17.97 23.05
N GLY A 204 -1.28 -18.18 23.21
CA GLY A 204 -0.59 -19.35 22.66
C GLY A 204 -1.07 -20.66 23.30
N PRO A 205 -1.11 -21.81 22.58
CA PRO A 205 -0.63 -22.04 21.21
C PRO A 205 -1.71 -21.97 20.12
N ARG A 206 -2.98 -21.70 20.47
CA ARG A 206 -4.11 -21.76 19.51
C ARG A 206 -4.46 -20.42 18.87
N PHE A 207 -4.09 -19.28 19.46
CA PHE A 207 -4.27 -17.92 18.91
C PHE A 207 -5.65 -17.67 18.26
N VAL A 208 -6.72 -18.17 18.89
CA VAL A 208 -8.07 -18.24 18.29
C VAL A 208 -8.59 -16.86 17.90
N ARG A 209 -8.30 -15.83 18.71
CA ARG A 209 -8.70 -14.45 18.45
C ARG A 209 -8.09 -13.91 17.16
N GLY A 210 -6.78 -14.09 16.98
CA GLY A 210 -6.07 -13.64 15.78
C GLY A 210 -6.62 -14.29 14.52
N TYR A 211 -6.78 -15.61 14.53
CA TYR A 211 -7.35 -16.35 13.39
C TYR A 211 -8.81 -15.98 13.10
N SER A 212 -9.61 -15.72 14.15
CA SER A 212 -11.01 -15.33 14.01
C SER A 212 -11.16 -13.94 13.41
N ILE A 213 -10.29 -12.99 13.78
CA ILE A 213 -10.23 -11.67 13.14
C ILE A 213 -9.92 -11.82 11.66
N VAL A 214 -8.84 -12.56 11.30
CA VAL A 214 -8.46 -12.78 9.90
C VAL A 214 -9.60 -13.42 9.10
N LEU A 215 -10.24 -14.46 9.64
CA LEU A 215 -11.35 -15.15 8.98
C LEU A 215 -12.56 -14.23 8.77
N SER A 216 -12.90 -13.39 9.76
CA SER A 216 -14.02 -12.45 9.67
C SER A 216 -13.82 -11.44 8.53
N PHE A 217 -12.60 -10.90 8.40
CA PHE A 217 -12.26 -9.98 7.32
C PHE A 217 -12.21 -10.66 5.96
N LEU A 218 -11.75 -11.91 5.88
CA LEU A 218 -11.77 -12.69 4.64
C LEU A 218 -13.22 -12.95 4.16
N CYS A 219 -14.11 -13.32 5.07
CA CYS A 219 -15.53 -13.49 4.78
C CYS A 219 -16.17 -12.18 4.32
N LEU A 220 -15.89 -11.07 5.01
CA LEU A 220 -16.41 -9.75 4.63
C LEU A 220 -15.90 -9.32 3.25
N SER A 221 -14.61 -9.51 2.96
CA SER A 221 -14.00 -9.21 1.66
C SER A 221 -14.63 -10.03 0.54
N THR A 222 -14.87 -11.31 0.78
CA THR A 222 -15.53 -12.21 -0.19
C THR A 222 -16.96 -11.73 -0.49
N VAL A 223 -17.74 -11.40 0.55
CA VAL A 223 -19.10 -10.88 0.38
C VAL A 223 -19.08 -9.56 -0.41
N MET A 224 -18.19 -8.62 -0.04
CA MET A 224 -18.08 -7.34 -0.73
C MET A 224 -17.71 -7.52 -2.21
N THR A 225 -16.78 -8.43 -2.51
CA THR A 225 -16.35 -8.74 -3.88
C THR A 225 -17.51 -9.30 -4.71
N VAL A 226 -18.29 -10.24 -4.15
CA VAL A 226 -19.47 -10.81 -4.82
C VAL A 226 -20.52 -9.73 -5.08
N VAL A 227 -20.79 -8.87 -4.10
CA VAL A 227 -21.75 -7.76 -4.24
C VAL A 227 -21.32 -6.77 -5.32
N LEU A 228 -20.04 -6.36 -5.32
CA LEU A 228 -19.49 -5.46 -6.33
C LEU A 228 -19.50 -6.08 -7.72
N HIS A 229 -19.13 -7.35 -7.86
CA HIS A 229 -19.18 -8.08 -9.12
C HIS A 229 -20.60 -8.12 -9.70
N ILE A 230 -21.60 -8.49 -8.87
CA ILE A 230 -23.01 -8.50 -9.29
C ILE A 230 -23.47 -7.10 -9.67
N ARG A 231 -23.15 -6.08 -8.85
CA ARG A 231 -23.55 -4.68 -9.10
C ARG A 231 -22.96 -4.16 -10.41
N HIS A 232 -21.65 -4.33 -10.63
CA HIS A 232 -20.98 -3.89 -11.86
C HIS A 232 -21.58 -4.59 -13.08
N ARG A 233 -21.87 -5.89 -12.98
CA ARG A 233 -22.53 -6.65 -14.04
C ARG A 233 -23.93 -6.15 -14.36
N ILE A 234 -24.75 -5.84 -13.34
CA ILE A 234 -26.10 -5.28 -13.52
C ILE A 234 -26.02 -3.89 -14.18
N VAL A 235 -25.13 -3.03 -13.69
CA VAL A 235 -25.00 -1.66 -14.22
C VAL A 235 -24.48 -1.69 -15.66
N ASN A 236 -23.47 -2.50 -15.96
CA ASN A 236 -22.97 -2.67 -17.32
C ASN A 236 -24.05 -3.24 -18.25
N ALA A 237 -24.81 -4.25 -17.83
CA ALA A 237 -25.91 -4.82 -18.62
C ALA A 237 -27.04 -3.80 -18.87
N LYS A 238 -27.34 -2.93 -17.90
CA LYS A 238 -28.31 -1.84 -18.08
C LYS A 238 -27.81 -0.81 -19.08
N ARG A 239 -26.52 -0.45 -19.02
CA ARG A 239 -25.90 0.51 -19.94
C ARG A 239 -25.74 -0.06 -21.35
N ASP A 240 -25.42 -1.34 -21.49
CA ASP A 240 -25.36 -2.03 -22.79
C ASP A 240 -26.72 -2.04 -23.50
N LYS A 241 -27.81 -2.17 -22.74
CA LYS A 241 -29.18 -2.05 -23.30
C LYS A 241 -29.54 -0.63 -23.74
N LEU A 242 -29.03 0.39 -23.04
CA LEU A 242 -29.41 1.79 -23.30
C LEU A 242 -28.55 2.44 -24.39
N TYR A 243 -27.24 2.14 -24.41
CA TYR A 243 -26.24 2.84 -25.23
C TYR A 243 -25.47 1.92 -26.18
N GLY A 244 -25.72 0.60 -26.15
CA GLY A 244 -24.97 -0.38 -26.93
C GLY A 244 -23.64 -0.78 -26.28
N LYS A 245 -22.91 -1.72 -26.91
CA LYS A 245 -21.59 -2.17 -26.44
C LYS A 245 -20.50 -1.23 -26.97
N PRO A 246 -19.63 -0.69 -26.11
CA PRO A 246 -18.50 0.13 -26.55
C PRO A 246 -17.50 -0.67 -27.39
N ASN A 247 -16.89 -0.02 -28.37
CA ASN A 247 -15.74 -0.58 -29.08
C ASN A 247 -14.50 -0.44 -28.19
N ILE A 248 -13.72 -1.50 -28.03
CA ILE A 248 -12.59 -1.55 -27.06
C ILE A 248 -11.47 -0.56 -27.43
N LEU A 249 -11.40 -0.17 -28.70
CA LEU A 249 -10.38 0.73 -29.24
C LEU A 249 -10.74 2.23 -29.09
N ASP A 250 -12.01 2.56 -28.84
CA ASP A 250 -12.44 3.95 -28.75
C ASP A 250 -12.18 4.50 -27.34
N GLN A 251 -11.46 5.62 -27.24
CA GLN A 251 -11.29 6.31 -25.98
C GLN A 251 -12.62 6.93 -25.56
N VAL A 252 -13.16 6.44 -24.44
CA VAL A 252 -14.37 7.01 -23.84
C VAL A 252 -14.02 8.37 -23.25
N ASP A 253 -14.67 9.42 -23.74
CA ASP A 253 -14.56 10.74 -23.17
C ASP A 253 -15.27 10.78 -21.80
N THR A 254 -14.49 10.83 -20.73
CA THR A 254 -14.96 10.94 -19.35
C THR A 254 -14.74 12.34 -18.76
N SER A 255 -14.41 13.33 -19.59
CA SER A 255 -14.07 14.69 -19.14
C SER A 255 -15.27 15.44 -18.55
N GLU A 256 -16.44 15.36 -19.19
CA GLU A 256 -17.65 16.10 -18.75
C GLU A 256 -18.51 15.32 -17.74
N LEU A 257 -18.79 14.04 -18.01
CA LEU A 257 -19.74 13.23 -17.22
C LEU A 257 -19.07 12.21 -16.30
N ALA A 258 -17.73 12.09 -16.32
CA ALA A 258 -16.97 11.16 -15.49
C ALA A 258 -17.55 9.72 -15.49
N ASP A 259 -18.04 9.24 -14.35
CA ASP A 259 -18.56 7.87 -14.15
C ASP A 259 -19.94 7.66 -14.80
N GLU A 260 -20.62 8.76 -15.14
CA GLU A 260 -21.93 8.80 -15.79
C GLU A 260 -21.84 8.82 -17.33
N ALA A 261 -20.62 8.88 -17.88
CA ALA A 261 -20.40 8.87 -19.31
C ALA A 261 -21.11 7.66 -19.97
N PRO A 262 -21.94 7.85 -21.02
CA PRO A 262 -22.77 6.80 -21.63
C PRO A 262 -21.98 5.56 -22.06
N MET A 263 -20.74 5.75 -22.52
CA MET A 263 -19.87 4.69 -23.00
C MET A 263 -18.94 4.11 -21.91
N PHE A 264 -18.96 4.65 -20.68
CA PHE A 264 -18.16 4.12 -19.58
C PHE A 264 -18.75 2.80 -19.08
N ARG A 265 -17.87 1.80 -18.91
CA ARG A 265 -18.19 0.48 -18.35
C ARG A 265 -17.24 0.19 -17.21
N TYR A 266 -17.78 -0.37 -16.13
CA TYR A 266 -16.98 -0.85 -15.03
C TYR A 266 -16.19 -2.08 -15.46
N VAL A 267 -14.93 -2.16 -15.02
CA VAL A 267 -14.10 -3.35 -15.23
C VAL A 267 -14.55 -4.40 -14.21
N ILE A 268 -14.93 -5.57 -14.72
CA ILE A 268 -15.42 -6.71 -13.94
C ILE A 268 -14.29 -7.71 -13.75
#